data_AF-A0A0C1N8J0-F1
#
_entry.id   AF-A0A0C1N8J0-F1
#
_cell.length_a   1.000
_cell.length_b   1.000
_cell.length_c   1.000
_cell.angle_alpha   90.00
_cell.angle_beta   90.00
_cell.angle_gamma   90.00
#
_symmetry.space_group_name_H-M   'P 1'
#
loop_
_entity.id
_entity.type
_entity.pdbx_description
1 polymer ?
#
loop_
_entity_poly.entity_id
_entity_poly.type
_entity_poly.pdbx_seq_one_letter_code
_entity_poly.pdbx_strand_id
1 'polypeptide(L)'
;MSKIELKITPQEAVRVTDKLVEFSRQKRCQWCRGHGKERDSEAMCLNCLGQGYHYELDSLKVQIPAGVSDNTRLRIKGAGNTDSQGDSGDLFIILKIQ
;
A
#
# COMPACT_ATOMS: atom_id res chain seq x y z
N MET A 1 1.89 3.37 9.36
CA MET A 1 1.97 1.94 8.96
C MET A 1 0.86 1.68 7.97
N SER A 2 1.16 1.17 6.77
CA SER A 2 0.14 0.86 5.76
C SER A 2 -0.50 -0.50 6.08
N LYS A 3 -1.82 -0.52 6.28
CA LYS A 3 -2.57 -1.74 6.60
C LYS A 3 -3.85 -1.82 5.79
N ILE A 4 -4.20 -3.03 5.37
CA ILE A 4 -5.48 -3.33 4.70
C ILE A 4 -6.07 -4.61 5.27
N GLU A 5 -7.39 -4.71 5.21
CA GLU A 5 -8.11 -5.94 5.58
C GLU A 5 -8.48 -6.70 4.31
N LEU A 6 -8.11 -7.98 4.26
CA LEU A 6 -8.45 -8.87 3.16
C LEU A 6 -9.43 -9.92 3.65
N LYS A 7 -10.64 -9.88 3.10
CA LYS A 7 -11.68 -10.86 3.39
C LYS A 7 -11.39 -12.16 2.64
N ILE A 8 -11.41 -13.27 3.36
CA ILE A 8 -11.24 -14.62 2.81
C ILE A 8 -12.35 -15.52 3.33
N THR A 9 -12.71 -16.50 2.53
CA THR A 9 -13.67 -17.54 2.87
C THR A 9 -13.00 -18.65 3.68
N PRO A 10 -13.77 -19.46 4.44
CA PRO A 10 -13.23 -20.65 5.10
C PRO A 10 -12.54 -21.63 4.14
N GLN A 11 -13.05 -21.75 2.90
CA GLN A 11 -12.46 -22.61 1.86
C GLN A 11 -11.11 -22.09 1.37
N GLU A 12 -10.93 -20.76 1.30
CA GLU A 12 -9.65 -20.13 0.99
C GLU A 12 -8.66 -20.27 2.15
N ALA A 13 -9.11 -20.28 3.40
CA ALA A 13 -8.24 -20.39 4.57
C ALA A 13 -7.54 -21.76 4.70
N VAL A 14 -8.16 -22.83 4.18
CA VAL A 14 -7.64 -24.21 4.29
C VAL A 14 -6.81 -24.66 3.09
N ARG A 15 -6.66 -23.83 2.05
CA ARG A 15 -5.95 -24.16 0.80
C ARG A 15 -5.02 -23.03 0.40
N VAL A 16 -3.95 -23.35 -0.33
CA VAL A 16 -3.12 -22.30 -0.94
C VAL A 16 -3.96 -21.60 -2.01
N THR A 17 -4.13 -20.29 -1.85
CA THR A 17 -4.93 -19.48 -2.77
C THR A 17 -4.15 -18.24 -3.18
N ASP A 18 -4.16 -17.91 -4.46
CA ASP A 18 -3.68 -16.64 -4.95
C ASP A 18 -4.84 -15.64 -5.07
N LYS A 19 -4.67 -14.43 -4.52
CA LYS A 19 -5.69 -13.38 -4.56
C LYS A 19 -5.10 -12.08 -5.06
N LEU A 20 -5.77 -11.44 -6.01
CA LEU A 20 -5.44 -10.07 -6.41
C LEU A 20 -6.02 -9.11 -5.38
N VAL A 21 -5.18 -8.22 -4.86
CA VAL A 21 -5.54 -7.26 -3.84
C VAL A 21 -5.27 -5.87 -4.36
N GLU A 22 -6.33 -5.08 -4.48
CA GLU A 22 -6.25 -3.65 -4.82
C GLU A 22 -6.22 -2.83 -3.53
N PHE A 23 -5.34 -1.84 -3.49
CA PHE A 23 -5.16 -0.99 -2.32
C PHE A 23 -4.67 0.38 -2.75
N SER A 24 -4.98 1.40 -1.94
CA SER A 24 -4.42 2.73 -2.14
C SER A 24 -3.14 2.89 -1.33
N ARG A 25 -2.06 3.36 -1.96
CA ARG A 25 -0.83 3.75 -1.25
C ARG A 25 -0.45 5.17 -1.57
N GLN A 26 0.16 5.80 -0.58
CA GLN A 26 0.77 7.12 -0.74
C GLN A 26 2.12 6.96 -1.45
N LYS A 27 2.33 7.67 -2.55
CA LYS A 27 3.62 7.82 -3.24
C LYS A 27 4.12 9.25 -3.17
N ARG A 28 5.44 9.40 -3.02
CA ARG A 28 6.12 10.71 -3.07
C ARG A 28 5.87 11.35 -4.44
N CYS A 29 5.49 12.64 -4.45
CA CYS A 29 5.36 13.38 -5.69
C CYS A 29 6.74 13.50 -6.35
N GLN A 30 6.89 12.93 -7.55
CA GLN A 30 8.17 12.90 -8.26
C GLN A 30 8.57 14.30 -8.79
N TRP A 31 7.58 15.17 -9.03
CA TRP A 31 7.77 16.51 -9.57
C TRP A 31 8.45 17.46 -8.57
N CYS A 32 7.88 17.60 -7.38
CA CYS A 32 8.45 18.40 -6.29
C CYS A 32 9.37 17.60 -5.36
N ARG A 33 9.51 16.29 -5.57
CA ARG A 33 10.25 15.39 -4.67
C ARG A 33 9.81 15.54 -3.22
N GLY A 34 8.51 15.53 -2.94
CA GLY A 34 8.04 15.57 -1.54
C GLY A 34 7.97 16.97 -0.90
N HIS A 35 8.50 18.01 -1.53
CA HIS A 35 8.55 19.35 -0.92
C HIS A 35 7.21 20.10 -0.96
N GLY A 36 6.28 19.69 -1.82
CA GLY A 36 5.01 20.40 -2.01
C GLY A 36 5.14 21.75 -2.73
N LYS A 37 6.34 22.16 -3.12
CA LYS A 37 6.62 23.39 -3.87
C LYS A 37 7.31 23.08 -5.20
N GLU A 38 7.19 23.98 -6.17
CA GLU A 38 7.96 23.87 -7.42
C GLU A 38 9.46 23.94 -7.13
N ARG A 39 10.28 23.31 -7.98
CA ARG A 39 11.73 23.21 -7.72
C ARG A 39 12.45 24.56 -7.76
N ASP A 40 11.97 25.47 -8.60
CA ASP A 40 12.63 26.75 -8.90
C ASP A 40 11.87 27.95 -8.31
N SER A 41 10.86 27.73 -7.48
CA SER A 41 10.08 28.82 -6.87
C SER A 41 9.37 28.41 -5.59
N GLU A 42 8.95 29.40 -4.80
CA GLU A 42 8.11 29.18 -3.61
C GLU A 42 6.64 28.87 -3.95
N ALA A 43 6.29 28.80 -5.24
CA ALA A 43 4.95 28.46 -5.67
C ALA A 43 4.59 27.01 -5.28
N MET A 44 3.31 26.78 -4.98
CA MET A 44 2.81 25.44 -4.68
C MET A 44 3.01 24.51 -5.88
N CYS A 45 3.37 23.25 -5.61
CA CYS A 45 3.48 22.26 -6.67
C CYS A 45 2.08 21.89 -7.20
N LEU A 46 1.82 22.16 -8.47
CA LEU A 46 0.50 21.90 -9.07
C LEU A 46 0.20 20.41 -9.25
N ASN A 47 1.24 19.57 -9.37
CA ASN A 47 1.10 18.13 -9.54
C ASN A 47 0.61 17.40 -8.26
N CYS A 48 0.87 17.97 -7.08
CA CYS A 48 0.41 17.40 -5.82
C CYS A 48 -0.39 18.40 -4.98
N LEU A 49 -0.74 19.55 -5.55
CA LEU A 49 -1.49 20.63 -4.89
C LEU A 49 -0.92 21.01 -3.52
N GLY A 50 0.41 21.10 -3.42
CA GLY A 50 1.08 21.42 -2.16
C GLY A 50 1.34 20.25 -1.20
N GLN A 51 0.80 19.05 -1.46
CA GLN A 51 0.86 17.95 -0.48
C GLN A 51 2.23 17.26 -0.40
N GLY A 52 3.02 17.29 -1.48
CA GLY A 52 4.27 16.54 -1.58
C GLY A 52 4.11 15.06 -1.90
N TYR A 53 2.89 14.53 -1.91
CA TYR A 53 2.58 13.14 -2.25
C TYR A 53 1.27 13.04 -3.04
N HIS A 54 1.00 11.87 -3.59
CA HIS A 54 -0.29 11.50 -4.18
C HIS A 54 -0.68 10.10 -3.72
N TYR A 55 -1.98 9.84 -3.67
CA TYR A 55 -2.50 8.48 -3.50
C TYR A 55 -2.65 7.83 -4.86
N GLU A 56 -2.18 6.60 -4.99
CA GLU A 56 -2.32 5.78 -6.19
C GLU A 56 -3.00 4.47 -5.82
N LEU A 57 -3.86 3.99 -6.73
CA LEU A 57 -4.41 2.63 -6.68
C LEU A 57 -3.36 1.66 -7.22
N ASP A 58 -2.99 0.70 -6.41
CA ASP A 58 -2.04 -0.35 -6.77
C ASP A 58 -2.69 -1.72 -6.58
N SER A 59 -2.14 -2.73 -7.26
CA SER A 59 -2.63 -4.10 -7.17
C SER A 59 -1.47 -5.07 -7.00
N LEU A 60 -1.63 -6.04 -6.11
CA LEU A 60 -0.63 -7.07 -5.90
C LEU A 60 -1.28 -8.45 -5.76
N LYS A 61 -0.61 -9.46 -6.30
CA LYS A 61 -1.00 -10.85 -6.16
C LYS A 61 -0.44 -11.38 -4.83
N VAL A 62 -1.31 -11.63 -3.86
CA VAL A 62 -0.96 -12.24 -2.57
C VAL A 62 -1.18 -13.74 -2.65
N GLN A 63 -0.17 -14.50 -2.27
CA GLN A 63 -0.36 -15.92 -1.97
C GLN A 63 -0.75 -16.07 -0.50
N ILE A 64 -1.91 -16.67 -0.27
CA ILE A 64 -2.45 -16.98 1.05
C ILE A 64 -2.09 -18.44 1.37
N PRO A 65 -1.25 -18.68 2.40
CA PRO A 65 -0.91 -20.04 2.80
C PRO A 65 -2.13 -20.82 3.29
N ALA A 66 -2.10 -22.15 3.14
CA ALA A 66 -3.09 -23.01 3.77
C ALA A 66 -2.94 -22.98 5.30
N GLY A 67 -4.04 -23.08 6.03
CA GLY A 67 -4.06 -23.14 7.49
C GLY A 67 -3.96 -21.78 8.18
N VAL A 68 -4.28 -20.69 7.47
CA VAL A 68 -4.33 -19.35 8.08
C VAL A 68 -5.53 -19.22 9.03
N SER A 69 -5.33 -18.50 10.13
CA SER A 69 -6.39 -18.21 11.11
C SER A 69 -6.93 -16.78 10.93
N ASP A 70 -8.06 -16.47 11.54
CA ASP A 70 -8.57 -15.10 11.58
C ASP A 70 -7.54 -14.15 12.22
N ASN A 71 -7.46 -12.92 11.69
CA ASN A 71 -6.47 -11.89 12.08
C ASN A 71 -5.01 -12.22 11.75
N THR A 72 -4.74 -13.24 10.92
CA THR A 72 -3.38 -13.50 10.42
C THR A 72 -2.83 -12.25 9.73
N ARG A 73 -1.58 -11.90 10.03
CA ARG A 73 -0.90 -10.72 9.47
C ARG A 73 0.13 -11.15 8.43
N LEU A 74 -0.11 -10.81 7.18
CA LEU A 74 0.87 -10.98 6.10
C LEU A 74 1.64 -9.67 5.91
N ARG A 75 2.97 -9.75 5.83
CA ARG A 75 3.84 -8.60 5.55
C ARG A 75 4.31 -8.68 4.11
N ILE A 76 3.95 -7.68 3.30
CA ILE A 76 4.45 -7.53 1.94
C ILE A 76 5.52 -6.43 1.96
N LYS A 77 6.77 -6.85 1.74
CA LYS A 77 7.92 -5.94 1.80
C LYS A 77 7.86 -4.91 0.67
N GLY A 78 8.08 -3.63 1.00
CA GLY A 78 8.16 -2.54 0.00
C GLY A 78 6.86 -2.18 -0.71
N ALA A 79 5.73 -2.80 -0.36
CA ALA A 79 4.42 -2.50 -0.93
C ALA A 79 3.65 -1.41 -0.16
N GLY A 80 4.23 -0.87 0.91
CA GLY A 80 3.61 0.17 1.73
C GLY A 80 3.71 1.57 1.13
N ASN A 81 3.42 2.55 1.98
CA ASN A 81 3.54 3.96 1.61
C ASN A 81 5.00 4.36 1.43
N THR A 82 5.24 5.28 0.52
CA THR A 82 6.53 5.90 0.31
C THR A 82 6.75 7.04 1.29
N ASP A 83 7.93 7.09 1.90
CA ASP A 83 8.34 8.18 2.79
C ASP A 83 8.83 9.43 2.01
N SER A 84 9.30 10.43 2.76
CA SER A 84 9.85 11.66 2.18
C SER A 84 11.16 11.45 1.42
N GLN A 85 11.86 10.33 1.61
CA GLN A 85 13.09 9.99 0.91
C GLN A 85 12.84 9.18 -0.36
N GLY A 86 11.63 8.68 -0.56
CA GLY A 86 11.27 7.86 -1.72
C GLY A 86 11.32 6.36 -1.44
N ASP A 87 11.62 5.97 -0.20
CA ASP A 87 11.67 4.57 0.21
C ASP A 87 10.27 4.08 0.54
N SER A 88 9.93 2.90 0.02
CA SER A 88 8.62 2.29 0.27
C SER A 88 8.69 1.44 1.54
N GLY A 89 7.79 1.72 2.48
CA GLY A 89 7.61 0.89 3.66
C GLY A 89 6.92 -0.44 3.33
N ASP A 90 6.52 -1.16 4.37
CA ASP A 90 5.80 -2.42 4.20
C ASP A 90 4.29 -2.25 4.26
N LEU A 91 3.59 -3.15 3.57
CA LEU A 91 2.15 -3.31 3.67
C LEU A 91 1.84 -4.50 4.58
N PHE A 92 0.97 -4.28 5.56
CA PHE A 92 0.42 -5.34 6.40
C PHE A 92 -0.99 -5.68 5.97
N ILE A 93 -1.21 -6.91 5.54
CA ILE A 93 -2.52 -7.42 5.16
C ILE A 93 -3.05 -8.25 6.33
N ILE A 94 -4.19 -7.84 6.88
CA ILE A 94 -4.88 -8.56 7.95
C ILE A 94 -5.94 -9.43 7.30
N LEU A 95 -5.80 -10.74 7.41
CA LEU A 95 -6.78 -11.69 6.89
C LEU A 95 -7.98 -11.74 7.84
N LYS A 96 -9.17 -11.61 7.28
CA LYS A 96 -10.45 -11.74 7.98
C LYS A 96 -11.26 -12.87 7.37
N ILE A 97 -11.54 -13.90 8.16
CA ILE A 97 -12.35 -15.04 7.72
C ILE A 97 -13.83 -14.65 7.84
N GLN A 98 -14.56 -14.65 6.73
CA GLN A 98 -15.98 -14.32 6.66
C GLN A 98 -16.75 -15.32 5.80
#